data_AF-A0A2I3HJQ1-F1
#
_entry.id   AF-A0A2I3HJQ1-F1
#
_cell.length_a   1.000
_cell.length_b   1.000
_cell.length_c   1.000
_cell.angle_alpha   90.00
_cell.angle_beta   90.00
_cell.angle_gamma   90.00
#
_symmetry.space_group_name_H-M   'P 1'
#
loop_
_entity.id
_entity.type
_entity.pdbx_description
1 polymer ?
#
loop_
_entity_poly.entity_id
_entity_poly.type
_entity_poly.pdbx_seq_one_letter_code
_entity_poly.pdbx_strand_id
1 'polypeptide(L)'
;NDRFGRRVVTFSCCRMPPSHELDHQRLLEYLKYTLDQYVENDYTIVYFHYGLNSRNKPSLGWLQSAYKEFDRKYKKNLKALYVVHPTSFIKVLWNILKPLISHKFGKKVTYFNYLSELHEHLKYDQLIIPPEVVRYDEKLQSLHEGRTPPPTKTPPPRPPLPTQQFGVSLQYLKDKNQGELIPPVLRFTVTYLREKGLRTEGLFRRSASVQTVREIQRLYNQGKPVNFDDYGDIHIPAVILKTFLRELPQPLLTFQAYEQILRITCVPGEHLQQNEQL
;
A
#
# COMPACT_ATOMS: atom_id res chain seq x y z
N ASN A 1 -17.51 -7.38 23.44
CA ASN A 1 -18.06 -8.51 22.65
C ASN A 1 -18.40 -8.03 21.25
N ASP A 2 -18.49 -8.91 20.26
CA ASP A 2 -18.97 -8.50 18.93
C ASP A 2 -20.51 -8.39 18.89
N ARG A 3 -21.05 -8.05 17.71
CA ARG A 3 -22.50 -7.84 17.55
C ARG A 3 -23.34 -9.11 17.79
N PHE A 4 -22.75 -10.29 17.71
CA PHE A 4 -23.39 -11.58 17.98
C PHE A 4 -23.16 -12.05 19.43
N GLY A 5 -22.60 -11.20 20.29
CA GLY A 5 -22.31 -11.54 21.69
C GLY A 5 -21.04 -12.37 21.90
N ARG A 6 -20.27 -12.64 20.84
CA ARG A 6 -19.06 -13.46 20.92
C ARG A 6 -17.93 -12.68 21.58
N ARG A 7 -17.02 -13.39 22.25
CA ARG A 7 -15.84 -12.78 22.87
C ARG A 7 -14.89 -12.26 21.78
N VAL A 8 -14.33 -11.08 22.01
CA VAL A 8 -13.39 -10.43 21.10
C VAL A 8 -12.03 -10.39 21.77
N VAL A 9 -11.04 -10.98 21.13
CA VAL A 9 -9.64 -10.97 21.58
C VAL A 9 -8.86 -10.01 20.69
N THR A 10 -8.15 -9.05 21.30
CA THR A 10 -7.37 -8.05 20.57
C THR A 10 -5.88 -8.35 20.64
N PHE A 11 -5.19 -8.27 19.51
CA PHE A 11 -3.74 -8.30 19.43
C PHE A 11 -3.22 -6.99 18.83
N SER A 12 -2.26 -6.34 19.48
CA SER A 12 -1.77 -5.01 19.08
C SER A 12 -0.27 -5.01 18.86
N CYS A 13 0.17 -4.81 17.62
CA CYS A 13 1.59 -4.83 17.29
C CYS A 13 2.40 -3.67 17.87
N CYS A 14 1.76 -2.52 18.14
CA CYS A 14 2.41 -1.38 18.80
C CYS A 14 2.91 -1.68 20.21
N ARG A 15 2.44 -2.77 20.84
CA ARG A 15 2.87 -3.22 22.17
C ARG A 15 3.90 -4.34 22.12
N MET A 16 4.35 -4.77 20.94
CA MET A 16 5.38 -5.79 20.84
C MET A 16 6.77 -5.19 21.14
N PRO A 17 7.55 -5.85 22.01
CA PRO A 17 8.93 -5.45 22.25
C PRO A 17 9.79 -5.65 20.99
N PRO A 18 10.98 -5.05 20.93
CA PRO A 18 11.94 -5.32 19.87
C PRO A 18 12.25 -6.82 19.74
N SER A 19 12.49 -7.30 18.52
CA SER A 19 12.69 -8.73 18.22
C SER A 19 13.88 -9.35 18.97
N HIS A 20 14.87 -8.54 19.36
CA HIS A 20 16.05 -9.02 20.10
C HIS A 20 15.76 -9.23 21.59
N GLU A 21 14.71 -8.59 22.14
CA GLU A 21 14.23 -8.79 23.51
C GLU A 21 13.04 -9.77 23.56
N LEU A 22 12.48 -10.10 22.39
CA LEU A 22 11.28 -10.91 22.28
C LEU A 22 11.63 -12.40 22.35
N ASP A 23 11.30 -13.02 23.48
CA ASP A 23 11.24 -14.48 23.58
C ASP A 23 10.03 -15.00 22.77
N HIS A 24 10.35 -15.55 21.60
CA HIS A 24 9.43 -16.10 20.64
C HIS A 24 8.61 -17.29 21.15
N GLN A 25 9.17 -18.09 22.06
CA GLN A 25 8.47 -19.23 22.66
C GLN A 25 7.50 -18.73 23.73
N ARG A 26 7.98 -17.86 24.62
CA ARG A 26 7.15 -17.28 25.68
C ARG A 26 5.99 -16.46 25.13
N LEU A 27 6.19 -15.73 24.02
CA LEU A 27 5.10 -15.04 23.32
C LEU A 27 4.04 -16.04 22.83
N LEU A 28 4.48 -17.15 22.24
CA LEU A 28 3.56 -18.16 21.72
C LEU A 28 2.77 -18.84 22.85
N GLU A 29 3.42 -19.17 23.96
CA GLU A 29 2.79 -19.71 25.16
C GLU A 29 1.78 -18.72 25.74
N TYR A 30 2.12 -17.44 25.84
CA TYR A 30 1.20 -16.40 26.28
C TYR A 30 -0.03 -16.27 25.38
N LEU A 31 0.16 -16.33 24.06
CA LEU A 31 -0.95 -16.32 23.10
C LEU A 31 -1.85 -17.55 23.25
N LYS A 32 -1.27 -18.74 23.41
CA LYS A 32 -2.04 -19.98 23.66
C LYS A 32 -2.82 -19.88 24.96
N TYR A 33 -2.16 -19.51 26.07
CA TYR A 33 -2.78 -19.31 27.38
C TYR A 33 -3.97 -18.33 27.33
N THR A 34 -3.80 -17.21 26.62
CA THR A 34 -4.86 -16.21 26.45
C THR A 34 -6.03 -16.76 25.64
N LEU A 35 -5.76 -17.42 24.51
CA LEU A 35 -6.80 -17.98 23.65
C LEU A 35 -7.51 -19.17 24.30
N ASP A 36 -6.82 -19.96 25.12
CA ASP A 36 -7.39 -21.14 25.80
C ASP A 36 -8.62 -20.78 26.65
N GLN A 37 -8.71 -19.53 27.15
CA GLN A 37 -9.87 -19.04 27.89
C GLN A 37 -11.14 -18.84 27.03
N TYR A 38 -11.00 -18.88 25.69
CA TYR A 38 -12.07 -18.50 24.76
C TYR A 38 -12.35 -19.54 23.68
N VAL A 39 -11.36 -20.36 23.32
CA VAL A 39 -11.40 -21.25 22.14
C VAL A 39 -12.48 -22.32 22.16
N GLU A 40 -13.02 -22.66 23.34
CA GLU A 40 -14.15 -23.59 23.47
C GLU A 40 -15.47 -23.01 22.93
N ASN A 41 -15.58 -21.68 22.91
CA ASN A 41 -16.75 -20.95 22.45
C ASN A 41 -16.45 -20.18 21.15
N ASP A 42 -17.51 -19.76 20.47
CA ASP A 42 -17.38 -18.90 19.30
C ASP A 42 -16.75 -17.55 19.66
N TYR A 43 -15.70 -17.16 18.94
CA TYR A 43 -14.94 -15.94 19.24
C TYR A 43 -14.41 -15.26 17.99
N THR A 44 -14.00 -14.01 18.16
CA THR A 44 -13.48 -13.12 17.11
C THR A 44 -12.12 -12.57 17.53
N ILE A 45 -11.18 -12.46 16.60
CA ILE A 45 -9.89 -11.80 16.83
C ILE A 45 -9.85 -10.48 16.07
N VAL A 46 -9.36 -9.42 16.72
CA VAL A 46 -8.98 -8.16 16.08
C VAL A 46 -7.46 -8.00 16.21
N TYR A 47 -6.78 -7.98 15.07
CA TYR A 47 -5.35 -7.78 14.96
C TYR A 47 -5.07 -6.35 14.47
N PHE A 48 -4.54 -5.51 15.35
CA PHE A 48 -4.07 -4.17 15.01
C PHE A 48 -2.62 -4.24 14.53
N HIS A 49 -2.44 -4.07 13.23
CA HIS A 49 -1.14 -4.23 12.59
C HIS A 49 -0.18 -3.06 12.84
N TYR A 50 -0.72 -1.87 13.10
CA TYR A 50 0.08 -0.67 13.36
C TYR A 50 1.12 -0.91 14.46
N GLY A 51 2.34 -0.39 14.23
CA GLY A 51 3.50 -0.59 15.10
C GLY A 51 4.41 -1.74 14.70
N LEU A 52 3.98 -2.66 13.82
CA LEU A 52 4.86 -3.71 13.29
C LEU A 52 5.87 -3.13 12.28
N ASN A 53 7.16 -3.31 12.52
CA ASN A 53 8.25 -2.83 11.69
C ASN A 53 9.44 -3.80 11.74
N SER A 54 10.52 -3.54 10.98
CA SER A 54 11.67 -4.45 10.92
C SER A 54 12.35 -4.74 12.27
N ARG A 55 12.15 -3.88 13.29
CA ARG A 55 12.76 -4.04 14.61
C ARG A 55 12.01 -4.98 15.54
N ASN A 56 10.71 -5.22 15.31
CA ASN A 56 9.86 -6.05 16.17
C ASN A 56 9.12 -7.16 15.40
N LYS A 57 9.29 -7.21 14.08
CA LYS A 57 8.64 -8.19 13.22
C LYS A 57 9.26 -9.58 13.42
N PRO A 58 8.44 -10.61 13.71
CA PRO A 58 8.92 -11.99 13.75
C PRO A 58 9.36 -12.48 12.37
N SER A 59 10.29 -13.44 12.36
CA SER A 59 10.75 -14.07 11.12
C SER A 59 9.64 -14.90 10.46
N LEU A 60 9.74 -15.12 9.14
CA LEU A 60 8.81 -15.98 8.41
C LEU A 60 8.79 -17.42 8.94
N GLY A 61 9.97 -17.94 9.31
CA GLY A 61 10.11 -19.26 9.92
C GLY A 61 9.34 -19.36 11.23
N TRP A 62 9.44 -18.34 12.10
CA TRP A 62 8.66 -18.31 13.33
C TRP A 62 7.16 -18.24 13.07
N LEU A 63 6.71 -17.39 12.13
CA LEU A 63 5.28 -17.28 11.79
C LEU A 63 4.71 -18.61 11.31
N GLN A 64 5.47 -19.35 10.50
CA GLN A 64 5.08 -20.68 10.05
C GLN A 64 5.00 -21.69 11.21
N SER A 65 5.99 -21.70 12.11
CA SER A 65 5.99 -22.55 13.30
C SER A 65 4.83 -22.23 14.24
N ALA A 66 4.59 -20.95 14.53
CA ALA A 66 3.47 -20.51 15.34
C ALA A 66 2.11 -20.93 14.73
N TYR A 67 1.94 -20.79 13.41
CA TYR A 67 0.69 -21.22 12.75
C TYR A 67 0.43 -22.73 12.85
N LYS A 68 1.48 -23.55 12.87
CA LYS A 68 1.38 -25.01 13.07
C LYS A 68 0.98 -25.35 14.52
N GLU A 69 1.50 -24.61 15.49
CA GLU A 69 1.18 -24.75 16.92
C GLU A 69 -0.28 -24.40 17.26
N PHE A 70 -0.88 -23.47 16.52
CA PHE A 70 -2.32 -23.21 16.61
C PHE A 70 -3.10 -24.27 15.81
N ASP A 71 -3.34 -25.42 16.42
CA ASP A 71 -4.05 -26.55 15.82
C ASP A 71 -5.57 -26.29 15.59
N ARG A 72 -6.33 -27.37 15.38
CA ARG A 72 -7.78 -27.31 15.17
C ARG A 72 -8.53 -26.64 16.32
N LYS A 73 -8.09 -26.78 17.57
CA LYS A 73 -8.72 -26.22 18.77
C LYS A 73 -8.91 -24.71 18.61
N TYR A 74 -7.87 -24.02 18.18
CA TYR A 74 -7.87 -22.57 18.02
C TYR A 74 -8.63 -22.12 16.77
N LYS A 75 -8.61 -22.92 15.69
CA LYS A 75 -9.15 -22.52 14.38
C LYS A 75 -10.65 -22.78 14.21
N LYS A 76 -11.22 -23.75 14.93
CA LYS A 76 -12.62 -24.21 14.73
C LYS A 76 -13.63 -23.11 15.05
N ASN A 77 -13.56 -22.55 16.26
CA ASN A 77 -14.56 -21.63 16.80
C ASN A 77 -14.25 -20.15 16.53
N LEU A 78 -13.08 -19.84 15.96
CA LEU A 78 -12.80 -18.52 15.41
C LEU A 78 -13.80 -18.22 14.29
N LYS A 79 -14.59 -17.16 14.39
CA LYS A 79 -15.55 -16.77 13.35
C LYS A 79 -15.03 -15.69 12.42
N ALA A 80 -14.26 -14.76 12.96
CA ALA A 80 -13.64 -13.69 12.19
C ALA A 80 -12.26 -13.33 12.74
N LEU A 81 -11.35 -13.01 11.84
CA LEU A 81 -10.05 -12.40 12.09
C LEU A 81 -10.01 -11.06 11.34
N TYR A 82 -10.19 -9.98 12.09
CA TYR A 82 -10.17 -8.63 11.56
C TYR A 82 -8.75 -8.06 11.63
N VAL A 83 -8.15 -7.78 10.48
CA VAL A 83 -6.81 -7.18 10.36
C VAL A 83 -6.97 -5.70 10.09
N VAL A 84 -6.60 -4.88 11.06
CA VAL A 84 -6.78 -3.42 11.05
C VAL A 84 -5.47 -2.74 10.70
N HIS A 85 -5.53 -1.76 9.79
CA HIS A 85 -4.39 -1.05 9.21
C HIS A 85 -3.33 -1.96 8.55
N PRO A 86 -3.72 -2.88 7.65
CA PRO A 86 -2.76 -3.76 7.00
C PRO A 86 -1.76 -2.98 6.15
N THR A 87 -0.48 -3.36 6.21
CA THR A 87 0.52 -2.93 5.23
C THR A 87 0.44 -3.74 3.93
N SER A 88 1.01 -3.23 2.84
CA SER A 88 1.18 -4.02 1.61
C SER A 88 1.96 -5.31 1.87
N PHE A 89 2.94 -5.27 2.79
CA PHE A 89 3.70 -6.45 3.18
C PHE A 89 2.79 -7.54 3.76
N ILE A 90 1.86 -7.22 4.66
CA ILE A 90 1.00 -8.26 5.24
C ILE A 90 0.04 -8.84 4.21
N LYS A 91 -0.49 -8.02 3.30
CA LYS A 91 -1.34 -8.50 2.19
C LYS A 91 -0.57 -9.48 1.28
N VAL A 92 0.69 -9.19 0.96
CA VAL A 92 1.58 -10.08 0.19
C VAL A 92 1.93 -11.34 0.97
N LEU A 93 2.23 -11.22 2.27
CA LEU A 93 2.53 -12.36 3.15
C LEU A 93 1.38 -13.37 3.17
N TRP A 94 0.13 -12.91 3.22
CA TRP A 94 -1.04 -13.78 3.17
C TRP A 94 -1.16 -14.54 1.85
N ASN A 95 -0.73 -13.96 0.73
CA ASN A 95 -0.68 -14.67 -0.56
C ASN A 95 0.42 -15.75 -0.56
N ILE A 96 1.57 -15.49 0.07
CA ILE A 96 2.67 -16.46 0.18
C ILE A 96 2.32 -17.62 1.12
N LEU A 97 1.64 -17.34 2.24
CA LEU A 97 1.25 -18.35 3.21
C LEU A 97 -0.05 -19.10 2.84
N LYS A 98 -0.75 -18.67 1.77
CA LYS A 98 -2.00 -19.28 1.29
C LYS A 98 -1.95 -20.81 1.12
N PRO A 99 -0.86 -21.45 0.63
CA PRO A 99 -0.77 -22.91 0.52
C PRO A 99 -0.78 -23.63 1.88
N LEU A 100 -0.34 -22.95 2.94
CA LEU A 100 -0.27 -23.50 4.30
C LEU A 100 -1.56 -23.24 5.09
N ILE A 101 -2.42 -22.35 4.58
CA ILE A 101 -3.62 -21.90 5.27
C ILE A 101 -4.84 -22.59 4.69
N SER A 102 -5.64 -23.22 5.57
CA SER A 102 -6.84 -23.92 5.10
C SER A 102 -7.82 -22.93 4.44
N HIS A 103 -8.46 -23.35 3.35
CA HIS A 103 -9.45 -22.53 2.63
C HIS A 103 -10.57 -22.01 3.56
N LYS A 104 -11.01 -22.84 4.53
CA LYS A 104 -12.01 -22.47 5.54
C LYS A 104 -11.51 -21.38 6.49
N PHE A 105 -10.23 -21.35 6.82
CA PHE A 105 -9.65 -20.32 7.67
C PHE A 105 -9.44 -19.01 6.90
N GLY A 106 -8.97 -19.08 5.65
CA GLY A 106 -8.77 -17.90 4.80
C GLY A 106 -10.04 -17.05 4.65
N LYS A 107 -11.22 -17.69 4.53
CA LYS A 107 -12.53 -16.99 4.47
C LYS A 107 -12.90 -16.21 5.74
N LYS A 108 -12.19 -16.42 6.85
CA LYS A 108 -12.44 -15.73 8.13
C LYS A 108 -11.64 -14.43 8.24
N VAL A 109 -10.68 -14.19 7.36
CA VAL A 109 -9.79 -13.02 7.41
C VAL A 109 -10.41 -11.87 6.65
N THR A 110 -10.57 -10.72 7.31
CA THR A 110 -11.09 -9.49 6.69
C THR A 110 -10.20 -8.32 7.06
N TYR A 111 -9.94 -7.45 6.09
CA TYR A 111 -9.02 -6.33 6.22
C TYR A 111 -9.78 -5.02 6.33
N PHE A 112 -9.38 -4.15 7.25
CA PHE A 112 -9.92 -2.81 7.42
C PHE A 112 -8.79 -1.79 7.38
N ASN A 113 -8.94 -0.76 6.55
CA ASN A 113 -7.94 0.30 6.46
C ASN A 113 -8.15 1.33 7.57
N TYR A 114 -9.38 1.50 8.07
CA TYR A 114 -9.77 2.44 9.11
C TYR A 114 -10.46 1.75 10.29
N LEU A 115 -10.41 2.39 11.46
CA LEU A 115 -11.16 1.93 12.64
C LEU A 115 -12.67 2.08 12.46
N SER A 116 -13.12 3.07 11.69
CA SER A 116 -14.54 3.32 11.40
C SER A 116 -15.26 2.12 10.78
N GLU A 117 -14.55 1.32 9.97
CA GLU A 117 -15.09 0.11 9.32
C GLU A 117 -15.41 -1.03 10.31
N LEU A 118 -14.80 -1.00 11.51
CA LEU A 118 -15.09 -1.99 12.56
C LEU A 118 -16.47 -1.79 13.18
N HIS A 119 -17.04 -0.58 13.13
CA HIS A 119 -18.32 -0.27 13.77
C HIS A 119 -19.46 -1.14 13.23
N GLU A 120 -19.43 -1.50 11.94
CA GLU A 120 -20.44 -2.36 11.32
C GLU A 120 -20.42 -3.80 11.86
N HIS A 121 -19.29 -4.24 12.42
CA HIS A 121 -19.04 -5.64 12.77
C HIS A 121 -18.94 -5.88 14.28
N LEU A 122 -18.46 -4.87 15.03
CA LEU A 122 -18.16 -4.96 16.45
C LEU A 122 -18.95 -3.92 17.25
N LYS A 123 -19.12 -4.17 18.55
CA LYS A 123 -19.54 -3.13 19.50
C LYS A 123 -18.31 -2.27 19.80
N TYR A 124 -18.08 -1.27 18.94
CA TYR A 124 -16.86 -0.46 18.93
C TYR A 124 -16.54 0.16 20.29
N ASP A 125 -17.56 0.67 20.99
CA ASP A 125 -17.41 1.33 22.30
C ASP A 125 -16.89 0.42 23.41
N GLN A 126 -16.96 -0.90 23.22
CA GLN A 126 -16.48 -1.90 24.18
C GLN A 126 -15.09 -2.45 23.81
N LEU A 127 -14.51 -2.01 22.69
CA LEU A 127 -13.22 -2.50 22.22
C LEU A 127 -12.09 -1.67 22.84
N ILE A 128 -11.16 -2.36 23.51
CA ILE A 128 -9.96 -1.70 24.04
C ILE A 128 -8.98 -1.50 22.89
N ILE A 129 -8.99 -0.31 22.29
CA ILE A 129 -8.08 0.07 21.21
C ILE A 129 -6.91 0.84 21.82
N PRO A 130 -5.65 0.47 21.54
CA PRO A 130 -4.51 1.24 22.02
C PRO A 130 -4.55 2.69 21.51
N PRO A 131 -4.24 3.70 22.34
CA PRO A 131 -4.24 5.10 21.93
C PRO A 131 -3.35 5.38 20.71
N GLU A 132 -2.25 4.63 20.56
CA GLU A 132 -1.34 4.75 19.43
C GLU A 132 -1.99 4.34 18.11
N VAL A 133 -2.89 3.36 18.15
CA VAL A 133 -3.67 2.91 16.98
C VAL A 133 -4.72 3.96 16.62
N VAL A 134 -5.41 4.53 17.62
CA VAL A 134 -6.38 5.62 17.40
C VAL A 134 -5.71 6.84 16.76
N ARG A 135 -4.58 7.30 17.33
CA ARG A 135 -3.80 8.42 16.73
C ARG A 135 -3.31 8.12 15.33
N TYR A 136 -2.97 6.86 15.04
CA TYR A 136 -2.56 6.47 13.70
C TYR A 136 -3.73 6.46 12.73
N ASP A 137 -4.89 5.99 13.15
CA ASP A 137 -6.13 6.05 12.37
C ASP A 137 -6.52 7.52 12.10
N GLU A 138 -6.51 8.39 13.10
CA GLU A 138 -6.70 9.85 12.94
C GLU A 138 -5.66 10.46 11.98
N LYS A 139 -4.41 9.98 12.01
CA LYS A 139 -3.39 10.39 11.04
C LYS A 139 -3.74 9.92 9.62
N LEU A 140 -4.19 8.68 9.45
CA LEU A 140 -4.63 8.16 8.15
C LEU A 140 -5.88 8.87 7.64
N GLN A 141 -6.81 9.17 8.54
CA GLN A 141 -8.02 9.92 8.27
C GLN A 141 -7.69 11.37 7.96
N SER A 142 -6.83 12.07 8.69
CA SER A 142 -6.40 13.43 8.33
C SER A 142 -5.60 13.49 7.02
N LEU A 143 -4.90 12.41 6.64
CA LEU A 143 -4.35 12.28 5.28
C LEU A 143 -5.45 12.12 4.20
N HIS A 144 -6.67 11.75 4.59
CA HIS A 144 -7.83 11.50 3.73
C HIS A 144 -8.89 12.63 3.76
N GLU A 145 -9.34 13.05 4.95
CA GLU A 145 -10.18 14.20 5.28
C GLU A 145 -9.47 15.53 4.99
N GLY A 146 -8.13 15.55 5.02
CA GLY A 146 -7.29 16.60 4.46
C GLY A 146 -7.17 16.54 2.94
N ARG A 147 -8.26 16.24 2.22
CA ARG A 147 -8.42 16.57 0.79
C ARG A 147 -9.49 17.67 0.69
N THR A 148 -9.21 18.93 1.04
CA THR A 148 -8.35 19.83 0.26
C THR A 148 -6.89 19.40 0.23
N PRO A 149 -6.28 19.21 -0.96
CA PRO A 149 -4.98 18.58 -1.10
C PRO A 149 -3.96 19.20 -0.14
N PRO A 150 -3.19 18.40 0.64
CA PRO A 150 -2.04 18.96 1.31
C PRO A 150 -1.12 19.50 0.20
N PRO A 151 -0.57 20.71 0.34
CA PRO A 151 0.47 21.17 -0.57
C PRO A 151 1.60 20.15 -0.51
N THR A 152 1.72 19.39 -1.59
CA THR A 152 2.86 18.54 -1.93
C THR A 152 4.09 19.42 -1.86
N LYS A 153 4.79 19.46 -0.71
CA LYS A 153 6.00 20.25 -0.49
C LYS A 153 6.03 21.50 -1.38
N THR A 154 5.12 22.44 -1.16
CA THR A 154 5.16 23.70 -1.90
C THR A 154 6.57 24.29 -1.73
N PRO A 155 7.33 24.55 -2.81
CA PRO A 155 8.18 25.74 -2.82
C PRO A 155 7.28 26.93 -2.45
N PRO A 156 7.81 28.00 -1.86
CA PRO A 156 7.02 29.09 -1.25
C PRO A 156 5.91 29.61 -2.18
N PRO A 157 4.87 30.26 -1.63
CA PRO A 157 3.70 30.75 -2.38
C PRO A 157 4.16 31.71 -3.49
N ARG A 158 4.40 31.15 -4.66
CA ARG A 158 4.59 31.85 -5.91
C ARG A 158 3.57 31.22 -6.85
N PRO A 159 2.76 32.03 -7.55
CA PRO A 159 1.94 31.50 -8.62
C PRO A 159 2.83 30.67 -9.56
N PRO A 160 2.36 29.51 -10.06
CA PRO A 160 3.13 28.72 -11.01
C PRO A 160 3.54 29.60 -12.19
N LEU A 161 4.72 29.35 -12.73
CA LEU A 161 5.17 30.04 -13.94
C LEU A 161 4.10 29.84 -15.04
N PRO A 162 3.88 30.83 -15.93
CA PRO A 162 2.94 30.67 -17.05
C PRO A 162 3.21 29.41 -17.89
N THR A 163 4.47 28.98 -17.94
CA THR A 163 4.96 27.81 -18.67
C THR A 163 5.27 26.59 -17.78
N GLN A 164 4.90 26.61 -16.50
CA GLN A 164 5.13 25.52 -15.55
C GLN A 164 4.62 24.17 -16.09
N GLN A 165 5.47 23.15 -16.10
CA GLN A 165 5.13 21.80 -16.62
C GLN A 165 5.03 20.74 -15.51
N PHE A 166 5.84 20.84 -14.45
CA PHE A 166 5.88 19.87 -13.35
C PHE A 166 5.12 20.38 -12.11
N GLY A 167 4.55 19.47 -11.33
CA GLY A 167 3.86 19.82 -10.08
C GLY A 167 2.49 20.48 -10.25
N VAL A 168 1.93 20.45 -11.46
CA VAL A 168 0.65 21.10 -11.82
C VAL A 168 -0.35 20.06 -12.32
N SER A 169 -1.65 20.37 -12.26
CA SER A 169 -2.70 19.46 -12.70
C SER A 169 -2.71 19.31 -14.23
N LEU A 170 -3.18 18.16 -14.73
CA LEU A 170 -3.38 17.96 -16.16
C LEU A 170 -4.38 18.97 -16.76
N GLN A 171 -5.36 19.42 -15.96
CA GLN A 171 -6.28 20.48 -16.36
C GLN A 171 -5.56 21.81 -16.60
N TYR A 172 -4.69 22.23 -15.67
CA TYR A 172 -3.87 23.43 -15.84
C TYR A 172 -3.01 23.34 -17.11
N LEU A 173 -2.38 22.19 -17.35
CA LEU A 173 -1.56 21.97 -18.55
C LEU A 173 -2.38 22.05 -19.84
N LYS A 174 -3.59 21.49 -19.84
CA LYS A 174 -4.51 21.58 -20.97
C LYS A 174 -4.89 23.03 -21.26
N ASP A 175 -5.25 23.78 -20.22
CA ASP A 175 -5.68 25.18 -20.34
C ASP A 175 -4.55 26.09 -20.83
N LYS A 176 -3.30 25.81 -20.42
CA LYS A 176 -2.11 26.58 -20.85
C LYS A 176 -1.55 26.15 -22.20
N ASN A 177 -1.79 24.92 -22.64
CA ASN A 177 -1.30 24.39 -23.91
C ASN A 177 -2.40 24.34 -24.97
N GLN A 178 -3.21 25.41 -25.08
CA GLN A 178 -4.22 25.57 -26.15
C GLN A 178 -5.22 24.40 -26.26
N GLY A 179 -5.50 23.70 -25.16
CA GLY A 179 -6.43 22.56 -25.13
C GLY A 179 -5.81 21.22 -25.52
N GLU A 180 -4.49 21.13 -25.78
CA GLU A 180 -3.83 19.86 -26.05
C GLU A 180 -3.97 18.89 -24.86
N LEU A 181 -4.39 17.65 -25.17
CA LEU A 181 -4.63 16.62 -24.15
C LEU A 181 -3.35 15.99 -23.61
N ILE A 182 -2.28 15.98 -24.40
CA ILE A 182 -1.01 15.35 -24.04
C ILE A 182 0.02 16.45 -23.71
N PRO A 183 0.47 16.56 -22.46
CA PRO A 183 1.50 17.51 -22.06
C PRO A 183 2.79 17.38 -22.89
N PRO A 184 3.47 18.49 -23.23
CA PRO A 184 4.71 18.50 -23.99
C PRO A 184 5.78 17.56 -23.43
N VAL A 185 5.94 17.51 -22.10
CA VAL A 185 6.90 16.62 -21.44
C VAL A 185 6.66 15.15 -21.80
N LEU A 186 5.41 14.69 -21.77
CA LEU A 186 5.07 13.32 -22.14
C LEU A 186 5.27 13.09 -23.64
N ARG A 187 4.83 14.02 -24.48
CA ARG A 187 5.01 13.92 -25.94
C ARG A 187 6.48 13.78 -26.32
N PHE A 188 7.35 14.69 -25.87
CA PHE A 188 8.75 14.68 -26.25
C PHE A 188 9.52 13.48 -25.68
N THR A 189 9.28 13.11 -24.42
CA THR A 189 9.93 11.92 -23.83
C THR A 189 9.50 10.64 -24.54
N VAL A 190 8.21 10.46 -24.85
CA VAL A 190 7.71 9.27 -25.55
C VAL A 190 8.23 9.21 -26.98
N THR A 191 8.20 10.33 -27.72
CA THR A 191 8.73 10.38 -29.09
C THR A 191 10.21 10.01 -29.13
N TYR A 192 11.04 10.62 -28.28
CA TYR A 192 12.47 10.34 -28.25
C TYR A 192 12.77 8.88 -27.87
N LEU A 193 12.07 8.33 -26.88
CA LEU A 193 12.24 6.93 -26.47
C LEU A 193 11.80 5.94 -27.54
N ARG A 194 10.75 6.27 -28.31
CA ARG A 194 10.29 5.47 -29.44
C ARG A 194 11.32 5.44 -30.56
N GLU A 195 11.98 6.56 -30.83
CA GLU A 195 12.98 6.66 -31.90
C GLU A 195 14.32 6.04 -31.52
N LYS A 196 14.80 6.25 -30.29
CA LYS A 196 16.19 5.92 -29.90
C LYS A 196 16.31 4.92 -28.75
N GLY A 197 15.27 4.72 -27.95
CA GLY A 197 15.35 3.99 -26.66
C GLY A 197 14.86 2.54 -26.66
N LEU A 198 14.18 2.08 -27.72
CA LEU A 198 13.47 0.79 -27.71
C LEU A 198 14.37 -0.44 -27.52
N ARG A 199 15.64 -0.35 -27.93
CA ARG A 199 16.63 -1.44 -27.79
C ARG A 199 17.53 -1.28 -26.56
N THR A 200 17.31 -0.25 -25.74
CA THR A 200 18.16 0.03 -24.57
C THR A 200 17.83 -0.90 -23.42
N GLU A 201 18.86 -1.60 -22.90
CA GLU A 201 18.70 -2.46 -21.74
C GLU A 201 18.33 -1.67 -20.47
N GLY A 202 17.33 -2.15 -19.72
CA GLY A 202 16.96 -1.56 -18.45
C GLY A 202 16.27 -0.19 -18.58
N LEU A 203 15.67 0.13 -19.73
CA LEU A 203 14.81 1.29 -19.89
C LEU A 203 13.70 1.30 -18.82
N PHE A 204 13.42 2.47 -18.24
CA PHE A 204 12.56 2.66 -17.06
C PHE A 204 13.02 1.99 -15.76
N ARG A 205 14.02 1.09 -15.77
CA ARG A 205 14.61 0.49 -14.55
C ARG A 205 15.80 1.29 -14.02
N ARG A 206 16.73 1.69 -14.90
CA ARG A 206 17.97 2.39 -14.52
C ARG A 206 17.69 3.83 -14.09
N SER A 207 18.51 4.32 -13.17
CA SER A 207 18.49 5.70 -12.69
C SER A 207 19.31 6.62 -13.60
N ALA A 208 18.97 7.91 -13.61
CA ALA A 208 19.73 8.96 -14.26
C ALA A 208 20.24 9.97 -13.22
N SER A 209 21.17 10.84 -13.61
CA SER A 209 21.71 11.89 -12.73
C SER A 209 20.61 12.78 -12.16
N VAL A 210 20.55 12.89 -10.83
CA VAL A 210 19.58 13.74 -10.13
C VAL A 210 19.75 15.22 -10.50
N GLN A 211 20.98 15.66 -10.73
CA GLN A 211 21.29 17.04 -11.13
C GLN A 211 20.74 17.35 -12.52
N THR A 212 20.99 16.46 -13.48
CA THR A 212 20.49 16.58 -14.86
C THR A 212 18.96 16.55 -14.92
N VAL A 213 18.33 15.68 -14.11
CA VAL A 213 16.87 15.63 -14.01
C VAL A 213 16.30 16.97 -13.52
N ARG A 214 16.88 17.55 -12.46
CA ARG A 214 16.46 18.86 -11.93
C ARG A 214 16.65 19.98 -12.93
N GLU A 215 17.75 19.95 -13.68
CA GLU A 215 18.02 20.92 -14.75
C GLU A 215 16.95 20.85 -15.84
N ILE A 216 16.65 19.66 -16.34
CA ILE A 216 15.63 19.46 -17.38
C ILE A 216 14.24 19.89 -16.89
N GLN A 217 13.88 19.57 -15.63
CA GLN A 217 12.63 20.07 -15.03
C GLN A 217 12.59 21.60 -15.01
N ARG A 218 13.70 22.25 -14.66
CA ARG A 218 13.81 23.72 -14.68
C ARG A 218 13.64 24.28 -16.09
N LEU A 219 14.24 23.66 -17.10
CA LEU A 219 14.10 24.09 -18.50
C LEU A 219 12.64 23.98 -18.98
N TYR A 220 11.99 22.84 -18.75
CA TYR A 220 10.58 22.65 -19.07
C TYR A 220 9.68 23.66 -18.36
N ASN A 221 9.87 23.89 -17.06
CA ASN A 221 9.07 24.86 -16.29
C ASN A 221 9.26 26.30 -16.76
N GLN A 222 10.38 26.61 -17.42
CA GLN A 222 10.65 27.90 -18.05
C GLN A 222 10.12 27.98 -19.49
N GLY A 223 9.57 26.90 -20.04
CA GLY A 223 9.18 26.81 -21.45
C GLY A 223 10.36 26.77 -22.42
N LYS A 224 11.56 26.41 -21.93
CA LYS A 224 12.75 26.28 -22.78
C LYS A 224 12.76 24.93 -23.49
N PRO A 225 13.24 24.87 -24.75
CA PRO A 225 13.40 23.61 -25.46
C PRO A 225 14.42 22.72 -24.74
N VAL A 226 14.18 21.41 -24.78
CA VAL A 226 15.09 20.39 -24.23
C VAL A 226 15.40 19.41 -25.35
N ASN A 227 16.67 19.30 -25.71
CA ASN A 227 17.16 18.26 -26.61
C ASN A 227 17.80 17.15 -25.79
N PHE A 228 17.24 15.94 -25.85
CA PHE A 228 17.77 14.82 -25.06
C PHE A 228 19.11 14.29 -25.58
N ASP A 229 19.48 14.60 -26.84
CA ASP A 229 20.78 14.23 -27.39
C ASP A 229 21.96 14.93 -26.69
N ASP A 230 21.72 16.12 -26.10
CA ASP A 230 22.75 16.92 -25.46
C ASP A 230 23.28 16.29 -24.15
N TYR A 231 22.57 15.30 -23.60
CA TYR A 231 22.87 14.73 -22.27
C TYR A 231 23.57 13.37 -22.29
N GLY A 232 23.67 12.72 -23.45
CA GLY A 232 24.40 11.45 -23.62
C GLY A 232 23.86 10.22 -22.87
N ASP A 233 22.75 10.33 -22.13
CA ASP A 233 22.14 9.23 -21.38
C ASP A 233 20.68 9.01 -21.80
N ILE A 234 20.45 7.88 -22.49
CA ILE A 234 19.15 7.44 -23.00
C ILE A 234 18.13 7.13 -21.89
N HIS A 235 18.57 6.95 -20.64
CA HIS A 235 17.67 6.72 -19.50
C HIS A 235 17.04 8.01 -18.96
N ILE A 236 17.62 9.18 -19.24
CA ILE A 236 17.10 10.49 -18.81
C ILE A 236 15.63 10.69 -19.21
N PRO A 237 15.23 10.58 -20.50
CA PRO A 237 13.83 10.81 -20.89
C PRO A 237 12.86 9.84 -20.18
N ALA A 238 13.27 8.60 -19.92
CA ALA A 238 12.47 7.64 -19.14
C ALA A 238 12.32 8.06 -17.67
N VAL A 239 13.37 8.60 -17.05
CA VAL A 239 13.31 9.14 -15.69
C VAL A 239 12.47 10.41 -15.62
N ILE A 240 12.56 11.29 -16.62
CA ILE A 240 11.75 12.51 -16.74
C ILE A 240 10.27 12.17 -16.89
N LEU A 241 9.93 11.23 -17.76
CA LEU A 241 8.55 10.75 -17.93
C LEU A 241 7.96 10.24 -16.61
N LYS A 242 8.68 9.34 -15.93
CA LYS A 242 8.25 8.83 -14.61
C LYS A 242 8.13 9.94 -13.57
N THR A 243 9.03 10.91 -13.60
CA THR A 243 9.06 12.04 -12.67
C THR A 243 7.85 12.96 -12.91
N PHE A 244 7.50 13.24 -14.16
CA PHE A 244 6.30 13.98 -14.51
C PHE A 244 5.05 13.33 -13.92
N LEU A 245 4.85 12.03 -14.15
CA LEU A 245 3.71 11.28 -13.62
C LEU A 245 3.67 11.26 -12.08
N ARG A 246 4.84 11.14 -11.44
CA ARG A 246 4.98 11.11 -9.97
C ARG A 246 4.67 12.47 -9.32
N GLU A 247 4.98 13.57 -10.01
CA GLU A 247 4.80 14.93 -9.50
C GLU A 247 3.42 15.52 -9.81
N LEU A 248 2.53 14.77 -10.48
CA LEU A 248 1.15 15.21 -10.64
C LEU A 248 0.49 15.37 -9.24
N PRO A 249 -0.29 16.45 -9.00
CA PRO A 249 -1.02 16.63 -7.74
C PRO A 249 -2.01 15.50 -7.43
N GLN A 250 -2.46 14.80 -8.48
CA GLN A 250 -3.30 13.62 -8.39
C GLN A 250 -2.66 12.50 -9.23
N PRO A 251 -2.63 11.24 -8.74
CA PRO A 251 -2.17 10.10 -9.55
C PRO A 251 -2.94 10.03 -10.86
N LEU A 252 -2.28 9.60 -11.93
CA LEU A 252 -2.91 9.52 -13.26
C LEU A 252 -4.20 8.69 -13.27
N LEU A 253 -4.22 7.59 -12.52
CA LEU A 253 -5.39 6.72 -12.39
C LEU A 253 -6.48 7.29 -11.47
N THR A 254 -6.28 8.49 -10.92
CA THR A 254 -7.14 9.17 -9.95
C THR A 254 -7.30 8.40 -8.64
N PHE A 255 -7.79 9.08 -7.61
CA PHE A 255 -8.07 8.44 -6.34
C PHE A 255 -9.40 7.66 -6.34
N GLN A 256 -10.32 7.99 -7.24
CA GLN A 256 -11.62 7.32 -7.34
C GLN A 256 -11.48 5.90 -7.87
N ALA A 257 -10.55 5.67 -8.81
CA ALA A 257 -10.30 4.33 -9.36
C ALA A 257 -9.43 3.45 -8.45
N TYR A 258 -8.91 3.97 -7.33
CA TYR A 258 -7.97 3.25 -6.47
C TYR A 258 -8.53 1.90 -5.99
N GLU A 259 -9.75 1.90 -5.46
CA GLU A 259 -10.42 0.68 -4.98
C GLU A 259 -10.68 -0.32 -6.12
N GLN A 260 -11.01 0.16 -7.31
CA GLN A 260 -11.24 -0.69 -8.47
C GLN A 260 -9.94 -1.36 -8.94
N ILE A 261 -8.83 -0.62 -8.95
CA ILE A 261 -7.50 -1.12 -9.33
C ILE A 261 -7.00 -2.16 -8.31
N LEU A 262 -7.22 -1.94 -7.02
CA LEU A 262 -6.88 -2.93 -5.99
C LEU A 262 -7.63 -4.25 -6.21
N ARG A 263 -8.91 -4.20 -6.59
CA ARG A 263 -9.71 -5.40 -6.86
C ARG A 263 -9.19 -6.19 -8.07
N ILE A 264 -8.63 -5.53 -9.10
CA ILE A 264 -8.04 -6.20 -10.26
C ILE A 264 -6.86 -7.09 -9.83
N THR A 265 -6.03 -6.64 -8.89
CA THR A 265 -4.91 -7.46 -8.37
C THR A 265 -5.35 -8.65 -7.50
N CYS A 266 -6.65 -8.78 -7.23
CA CYS A 266 -7.23 -9.86 -6.44
C CYS A 266 -7.95 -10.93 -7.27
N VAL A 267 -7.97 -10.82 -8.62
CA VAL A 267 -8.60 -11.85 -9.48
C VAL A 267 -7.72 -13.11 -9.48
N PRO A 268 -8.22 -14.26 -9.01
CA PRO A 268 -7.52 -15.54 -9.16
C PRO A 268 -7.32 -15.83 -10.64
N GLY A 269 -6.13 -16.29 -11.04
CA GLY A 269 -5.93 -16.88 -12.35
C GLY A 269 -6.78 -18.15 -12.46
N GLU A 270 -7.99 -18.02 -12.99
CA GLU A 270 -8.75 -19.15 -13.53
C GLU A 270 -8.36 -19.35 -14.99
N HIS A 271 -8.36 -20.61 -15.41
CA HIS A 271 -8.00 -21.19 -16.72
C HIS A 271 -6.59 -21.75 -16.88
N LEU A 272 -6.32 -22.85 -16.17
CA LEU A 272 -5.60 -24.01 -16.75
C LEU A 272 -6.12 -25.32 -16.12
N GLN A 273 -7.37 -25.68 -16.38
CA GLN A 273 -7.81 -27.09 -16.35
C GLN A 273 -8.93 -27.29 -17.37
N GLN A 274 -8.56 -27.73 -18.57
CA GLN A 274 -9.35 -28.61 -19.42
C GLN A 274 -8.43 -29.06 -20.57
N ASN A 275 -7.84 -30.24 -20.39
CA ASN A 275 -7.76 -31.30 -21.39
C ASN A 275 -6.75 -32.34 -20.93
N GLU A 276 -7.24 -33.37 -20.26
CA GLU A 276 -6.73 -34.73 -20.38
C GLU A 276 -7.90 -35.67 -20.04
N GLN A 277 -8.76 -35.86 -21.05
CA GLN A 277 -9.44 -37.13 -21.24
C GLN A 277 -8.48 -38.02 -22.03
N LEU A 278 -7.96 -39.06 -21.37
CA LEU A 278 -7.84 -40.45 -21.81
C LEU A 278 -6.96 -41.22 -20.82
#